data_AF-A0A3N5K4E8-F1
#
_entry.id   AF-A0A3N5K4E8-F1
#
_cell.length_a   1.000
_cell.length_b   1.000
_cell.length_c   1.000
_cell.angle_alpha   90.00
_cell.angle_beta   90.00
_cell.angle_gamma   90.00
#
_symmetry.space_group_name_H-M   'P 1'
#
loop_
_entity.id
_entity.type
_entity.pdbx_description
1 polymer ?
#
loop_
_entity_poly.entity_id
_entity_poly.type
_entity_poly.pdbx_seq_one_letter_code
_entity_poly.pdbx_strand_id
1 'polypeptide(L)'
;FHRQLTAGADRPLVTHICGNVTRHLPHLAAAGFRGVSFDAKTEIAEARARLKGKAALIGYVPTALLRDGSPAEVRAASGQCLAEGVDALNAGCAVAPDTPLDNIRAMIAAATGR
;
A
#
# COMPACT_ATOMS: atom_id res chain seq x y z
N PHE A 1 -8.10 15.83 -15.56
CA PHE A 1 -7.11 16.21 -14.53
C PHE A 1 -6.04 15.13 -14.29
N HIS A 2 -6.25 14.03 -13.53
CA HIS A 2 -5.14 13.11 -13.16
C HIS A 2 -4.31 12.55 -14.33
N ARG A 3 -4.93 12.24 -15.47
CA ARG A 3 -4.20 11.83 -16.69
C ARG A 3 -3.29 12.93 -17.27
N GLN A 4 -3.71 14.19 -17.18
CA GLN A 4 -2.89 15.32 -17.62
C GLN A 4 -1.73 15.54 -16.65
N LEU A 5 -1.98 15.39 -15.34
CA LEU A 5 -0.95 15.48 -14.31
C LEU A 5 0.16 14.44 -14.51
N THR A 6 -0.21 13.17 -14.73
CA THR A 6 0.76 12.09 -14.92
C THR A 6 1.46 12.15 -16.28
N ALA A 7 0.79 12.61 -17.34
CA ALA A 7 1.41 12.79 -18.65
C ALA A 7 2.39 13.96 -18.71
N GLY A 8 2.19 15.00 -17.89
CA GLY A 8 3.06 16.17 -17.83
C GLY A 8 4.21 16.07 -16.82
N ALA A 9 4.28 14.99 -16.04
CA ALA A 9 5.30 14.82 -15.01
C ALA A 9 6.62 14.29 -15.59
N ASP A 10 7.74 14.86 -15.17
CA ASP A 10 9.10 14.45 -15.53
C ASP A 10 9.62 13.26 -14.69
N ARG A 11 8.82 12.81 -13.71
CA ARG A 11 9.19 11.79 -12.73
C ARG A 11 8.00 10.87 -12.41
N PRO A 12 8.25 9.65 -11.92
CA PRO A 12 7.19 8.74 -11.51
C PRO A 12 6.32 9.36 -10.42
N LEU A 13 5.00 9.31 -10.61
CA LEU A 13 4.03 9.73 -9.60
C LEU A 13 3.40 8.52 -8.92
N VAL A 14 3.31 8.59 -7.59
CA VAL A 14 2.55 7.64 -6.77
C VAL A 14 1.32 8.36 -6.24
N THR A 15 0.17 7.71 -6.32
CA THR A 15 -1.07 8.22 -5.72
C THR A 15 -1.42 7.43 -4.47
N HIS A 16 -2.01 8.11 -3.49
CA HIS A 16 -2.59 7.49 -2.31
C HIS A 16 -4.04 7.97 -2.16
N ILE A 17 -4.94 7.04 -1.87
CA ILE A 17 -6.34 7.33 -1.57
C ILE A 17 -6.76 6.46 -0.39
N CYS A 18 -7.17 7.09 0.71
CA CYS A 18 -7.62 6.41 1.92
C CYS A 18 -8.94 5.66 1.69
N GLY A 19 -9.20 4.62 2.49
CA GLY A 19 -10.45 3.87 2.47
C GLY A 19 -10.53 2.81 1.37
N ASN A 20 -11.74 2.33 1.11
CA ASN A 20 -11.97 1.31 0.08
C ASN A 20 -12.01 1.96 -1.31
N VAL A 21 -10.97 1.71 -2.11
CA VAL A 21 -10.85 2.27 -3.46
C VAL A 21 -11.15 1.26 -4.56
N THR A 22 -11.73 0.11 -4.23
CA THR A 22 -11.98 -1.00 -5.16
C THR A 22 -12.74 -0.54 -6.41
N ARG A 23 -13.79 0.27 -6.24
CA ARG A 23 -14.56 0.88 -7.35
C ARG A 23 -13.77 1.87 -8.20
N HIS A 24 -12.66 2.41 -7.69
CA HIS A 24 -11.82 3.39 -8.37
C HIS A 24 -10.64 2.77 -9.11
N LEU A 25 -10.33 1.49 -8.87
CA LEU A 25 -9.21 0.78 -9.50
C LEU A 25 -9.19 0.87 -11.04
N PRO A 26 -10.33 0.79 -11.78
CA PRO A 26 -10.32 0.96 -13.23
C PRO A 26 -9.86 2.36 -13.66
N HIS A 27 -10.22 3.39 -12.90
CA HIS A 27 -9.81 4.77 -13.17
C HIS A 27 -8.33 4.97 -12.85
N LEU A 28 -7.85 4.41 -11.73
CA LEU A 28 -6.43 4.45 -11.33
C LEU A 28 -5.54 3.75 -12.36
N ALA A 29 -5.97 2.59 -12.87
CA ALA A 29 -5.28 1.84 -13.91
C ALA A 29 -5.12 2.64 -15.22
N ALA A 30 -6.04 3.58 -15.49
CA ALA A 30 -6.01 4.43 -16.68
C ALA A 30 -5.48 5.84 -16.40
N ALA A 31 -5.04 6.14 -15.17
CA ALA A 31 -4.61 7.48 -14.78
C ALA A 31 -3.13 7.72 -15.05
N GLY A 32 -2.30 6.68 -15.23
CA GLY A 32 -0.87 6.82 -15.54
C GLY A 32 0.07 6.96 -14.33
N PHE A 33 -0.42 6.74 -13.10
CA PHE A 33 0.45 6.68 -11.93
C PHE A 33 1.37 5.46 -12.01
N ARG A 34 2.61 5.61 -11.56
CA ARG A 34 3.59 4.51 -11.53
C ARG A 34 3.44 3.64 -10.28
N GLY A 35 2.79 4.15 -9.24
CA GLY A 35 2.41 3.38 -8.06
C GLY A 35 1.06 3.83 -7.51
N VAL A 36 0.34 2.88 -6.91
CA VAL A 36 -0.91 3.10 -6.20
C VAL A 36 -0.72 2.60 -4.78
N SER A 37 -0.76 3.52 -3.83
CA SER A 37 -0.82 3.24 -2.40
C SER A 37 -2.27 3.17 -1.94
N PHE A 38 -2.63 2.12 -1.21
CA PHE A 38 -4.02 1.86 -0.81
C PHE A 38 -4.12 1.33 0.63
N ASP A 39 -5.30 1.55 1.21
CA ASP A 39 -5.70 1.10 2.56
C ASP A 39 -6.17 -0.37 2.53
N ALA A 40 -6.12 -1.03 3.70
CA ALA A 40 -6.55 -2.40 3.95
C ALA A 40 -8.03 -2.69 3.66
N LYS A 41 -8.83 -1.64 3.48
CA LYS A 41 -10.23 -1.76 3.07
C LYS A 41 -10.38 -2.03 1.56
N THR A 42 -9.29 -1.97 0.79
CA THR A 42 -9.32 -2.23 -0.65
C THR A 42 -9.07 -3.70 -0.93
N GLU A 43 -9.88 -4.29 -1.81
CA GLU A 43 -9.76 -5.70 -2.18
C GLU A 43 -8.46 -5.93 -2.97
N ILE A 44 -7.47 -6.58 -2.35
CA ILE A 44 -6.15 -6.81 -2.95
C ILE A 44 -6.23 -7.63 -4.24
N ALA A 45 -7.16 -8.59 -4.32
CA ALA A 45 -7.37 -9.40 -5.52
C ALA A 45 -7.79 -8.52 -6.71
N GLU A 46 -8.72 -7.59 -6.51
CA GLU A 46 -9.14 -6.63 -7.53
C GLU A 46 -8.01 -5.65 -7.85
N ALA A 47 -7.29 -5.15 -6.84
CA ALA A 47 -6.16 -4.25 -7.05
C ALA A 47 -5.12 -4.89 -7.98
N ARG A 48 -4.78 -6.16 -7.74
CA ARG A 48 -3.85 -6.91 -8.59
C ARG A 48 -4.40 -7.13 -9.99
N ALA A 49 -5.65 -7.57 -10.11
CA ALA A 49 -6.27 -7.81 -11.41
C ALA A 49 -6.29 -6.55 -12.29
N ARG A 50 -6.45 -5.37 -11.70
CA ARG A 50 -6.58 -4.10 -12.44
C ARG A 50 -5.26 -3.37 -12.65
N LEU A 51 -4.35 -3.43 -11.68
CA LEU A 51 -3.14 -2.59 -11.63
C LEU A 51 -1.84 -3.31 -12.00
N LYS A 52 -1.77 -4.65 -11.87
CA LYS A 52 -0.53 -5.39 -12.13
C LYS A 52 -0.02 -5.10 -13.55
N GLY A 53 1.27 -4.77 -13.66
CA GLY A 53 1.92 -4.39 -14.92
C GLY A 53 1.68 -2.93 -15.36
N LYS A 54 0.76 -2.20 -14.72
CA LYS A 54 0.45 -0.79 -15.02
C LYS A 54 1.01 0.14 -13.95
N ALA A 55 0.80 -0.21 -12.69
CA ALA A 55 1.29 0.53 -11.53
C ALA A 55 1.75 -0.45 -10.44
N ALA A 56 2.76 -0.05 -9.67
CA ALA A 56 3.17 -0.78 -8.48
C ALA A 56 2.06 -0.76 -7.42
N LEU A 57 1.78 -1.89 -6.79
CA LEU A 57 0.91 -2.01 -5.65
C LEU A 57 1.70 -1.72 -4.37
N ILE A 58 1.32 -0.67 -3.64
CA ILE A 58 2.05 -0.19 -2.45
C ILE A 58 1.12 -0.25 -1.23
N GLY A 59 1.51 -0.93 -0.16
CA GLY A 59 0.66 -1.07 1.03
C GLY A 59 0.75 -2.47 1.66
N TYR A 60 -0.22 -2.88 2.46
CA TYR A 60 -1.35 -2.07 2.96
C TYR A 60 -1.57 -2.29 4.47
N VAL A 61 -0.50 -2.61 5.21
CA VAL A 61 -0.56 -3.02 6.63
C VAL A 61 -1.47 -2.07 7.42
N PRO A 62 -2.54 -2.56 8.09
CA PRO A 62 -3.50 -1.71 8.76
C PRO A 62 -2.84 -0.78 9.78
N THR A 63 -3.09 0.53 9.69
CA THR A 63 -2.44 1.52 10.56
C THR A 63 -2.84 1.38 12.03
N ALA A 64 -4.08 0.96 12.31
CA ALA A 64 -4.52 0.63 13.66
C ALA A 64 -3.73 -0.56 14.24
N LEU A 65 -3.43 -1.58 13.42
CA LEU A 65 -2.59 -2.70 13.86
C LEU A 65 -1.16 -2.26 14.13
N LEU A 66 -0.61 -1.37 13.28
CA LEU A 66 0.72 -0.80 13.51
C LEU A 66 0.80 -0.08 14.86
N ARG A 67 -0.23 0.69 15.23
CA ARG A 67 -0.24 1.44 16.49
C ARG A 67 -0.56 0.57 17.72
N ASP A 68 -1.62 -0.22 17.63
CA ASP A 68 -2.27 -0.85 18.79
C ASP A 68 -1.91 -2.34 18.96
N GLY A 69 -1.32 -2.96 17.93
CA GLY A 69 -0.95 -4.38 17.93
C GLY A 69 0.43 -4.66 18.52
N SER A 70 0.77 -5.94 18.58
CA SER A 70 2.09 -6.44 18.95
C SER A 70 3.03 -6.56 17.75
N PRO A 71 4.36 -6.57 17.97
CA PRO A 71 5.34 -6.79 16.90
C PRO A 71 5.12 -8.11 16.13
N ALA A 72 4.63 -9.15 16.82
CA ALA A 72 4.33 -10.44 16.21
C ALA A 72 3.15 -10.35 15.23
N GLU A 73 2.06 -9.67 15.61
CA GLU A 73 0.90 -9.47 14.73
C GLU A 73 1.26 -8.59 13.54
N VAL A 74 2.06 -7.54 13.75
CA VAL A 74 2.55 -6.69 12.65
C VAL A 74 3.40 -7.48 11.68
N ARG A 75 4.31 -8.34 12.16
CA ARG A 75 5.14 -9.21 11.30
C ARG A 75 4.25 -10.17 10.49
N ALA A 76 3.24 -10.77 11.12
CA ALA A 76 2.31 -11.67 10.46
C ALA A 76 1.50 -10.96 9.36
N ALA A 77 0.88 -9.82 9.68
CA ALA A 77 0.11 -9.03 8.70
C ALA A 77 0.98 -8.52 7.54
N SER A 78 2.21 -8.11 7.84
CA SER A 78 3.20 -7.72 6.83
C SER A 78 3.54 -8.87 5.89
N GLY A 79 3.78 -10.08 6.45
CA GLY A 79 4.01 -11.29 5.68
C GLY A 79 2.82 -11.65 4.79
N GLN A 80 1.59 -11.47 5.28
CA GLN A 80 0.39 -11.68 4.48
C GLN A 80 0.31 -10.70 3.29
N CYS A 81 0.54 -9.39 3.52
CA CYS A 81 0.55 -8.40 2.45
C CYS A 81 1.57 -8.76 1.35
N LEU A 82 2.77 -9.20 1.74
CA LEU A 82 3.81 -9.66 0.81
C LEU A 82 3.37 -10.91 0.03
N ALA A 83 2.78 -11.90 0.71
CA ALA A 83 2.30 -13.14 0.08
C ALA A 83 1.16 -12.88 -0.92
N GLU A 84 0.32 -11.88 -0.63
CA GLU A 84 -0.76 -11.44 -1.52
C GLU A 84 -0.23 -10.71 -2.76
N GLY A 85 1.03 -10.26 -2.74
CA GLY A 85 1.76 -9.81 -3.92
C GLY A 85 1.74 -8.30 -4.14
N VAL A 86 1.92 -7.52 -3.07
CA VAL A 86 2.30 -6.11 -3.18
C VAL A 86 3.72 -5.98 -3.74
N ASP A 87 3.98 -4.93 -4.51
CA ASP A 87 5.32 -4.64 -5.04
C ASP A 87 6.20 -3.91 -4.02
N ALA A 88 5.58 -3.15 -3.12
CA ALA A 88 6.25 -2.54 -1.97
C ALA A 88 5.36 -2.59 -0.72
N LEU A 89 5.89 -3.17 0.35
CA LEU A 89 5.22 -3.14 1.64
C LEU A 89 5.19 -1.71 2.19
N ASN A 90 4.01 -1.28 2.63
CA ASN A 90 3.84 0.00 3.30
C ASN A 90 2.66 -0.07 4.28
N ALA A 91 2.55 0.91 5.17
CA ALA A 91 1.33 1.14 5.92
C ALA A 91 0.16 1.45 4.97
N GLY A 92 -1.05 1.03 5.33
CA GLY A 92 -2.25 1.28 4.53
C GLY A 92 -2.67 2.76 4.48
N CYS A 93 -2.11 3.61 5.34
CA CYS A 93 -2.30 5.05 5.35
C CYS A 93 -1.13 5.68 6.15
N ALA A 94 -1.27 6.93 6.57
CA ALA A 94 -0.31 7.58 7.46
C ALA A 94 -0.13 6.80 8.78
N VAL A 95 1.13 6.58 9.16
CA VAL A 95 1.50 6.00 10.45
C VAL A 95 1.17 7.00 11.56
N ALA A 96 0.52 6.54 12.63
CA ALA A 96 0.18 7.39 13.76
C ALA A 96 1.46 7.83 14.52
N PRO A 97 1.58 9.08 14.99
CA PRO A 97 2.80 9.57 15.64
C PRO A 97 3.24 8.77 16.88
N ASP A 98 2.28 8.14 17.57
CA ASP A 98 2.46 7.32 18.76
C ASP A 98 2.66 5.81 18.45
N THR A 99 2.85 5.45 17.18
CA THR A 99 3.11 4.07 16.78
C THR A 99 4.41 3.55 17.43
N PRO A 100 4.38 2.43 18.17
CA PRO A 100 5.57 1.87 18.78
C PRO A 100 6.67 1.56 17.76
N LEU A 101 7.92 1.95 18.08
CA LEU A 101 9.06 1.72 17.18
C LEU A 101 9.28 0.23 16.87
N ASP A 102 9.00 -0.65 17.83
CA ASP A 102 9.16 -2.09 17.64
C ASP A 102 8.15 -2.66 16.63
N ASN A 103 6.97 -2.05 16.49
CA ASN A 103 6.01 -2.40 15.44
C ASN A 103 6.52 -1.98 14.06
N ILE A 104 7.10 -0.77 13.95
CA ILE A 104 7.74 -0.33 12.70
C ILE A 104 8.92 -1.25 12.32
N ARG A 105 9.76 -1.62 13.29
CA ARG A 105 10.86 -2.56 13.08
C ARG A 105 10.35 -3.93 12.64
N ALA A 106 9.26 -4.42 13.21
CA ALA A 106 8.66 -5.70 12.81
C ALA A 106 8.16 -5.68 11.35
N MET A 107 7.55 -4.58 10.90
CA MET A 107 7.15 -4.41 9.50
C MET A 107 8.36 -4.42 8.55
N ILE A 108 9.42 -3.67 8.90
CA ILE A 108 10.67 -3.63 8.11
C ILE A 108 11.35 -5.01 8.06
N ALA A 109 11.39 -5.70 9.20
CA ALA A 109 11.96 -7.03 9.34
C ALA A 109 11.24 -8.05 8.43
N ALA A 110 9.91 -8.00 8.38
CA ALA A 110 9.11 -8.82 7.47
C ALA A 110 9.46 -8.59 5.99
N ALA A 111 9.67 -7.34 5.57
CA ALA A 111 10.02 -7.01 4.17
C ALA A 111 11.46 -7.37 3.79
N THR A 112 12.38 -7.41 4.75
CA THR A 112 13.82 -7.61 4.50
C THR A 112 14.32 -9.02 4.81
N GLY A 113 13.47 -9.87 5.40
CA GLY A 113 13.85 -11.22 5.84
C GLY A 113 14.84 -11.21 7.02
N ARG A 114 14.81 -10.15 7.83
CA ARG A 114 15.70 -9.94 8.99
C ARG A 114 14.94 -10.03 10.32
#